data_AF-A0A1R1QW81-F1
#
_entry.id   AF-A0A1R1QW81-F1
#
_cell.length_a   1.000
_cell.length_b   1.000
_cell.length_c   1.000
_cell.angle_alpha   90.00
_cell.angle_beta   90.00
_cell.angle_gamma   90.00
#
_symmetry.space_group_name_H-M   'P 1'
#
loop_
_entity.id
_entity.type
_entity.pdbx_description
1 polymer ?
#
loop_
_entity_poly.entity_id
_entity_poly.type
_entity_poly.pdbx_seq_one_letter_code
_entity_poly.pdbx_strand_id
1 'polypeptide(L)'
;MRRIFKVLPICLLGLVLFIPSALADNTASRIAGKNRYDTAVQASKKGWSSASTAVVVGGGAYADAISAAPFAYQKNAPLLLTNSKNLSSETKSRLKELKTKTVYIIGGTPAVSNRVASQIKNLGITVKRIAGKNRYDTAAKVAKSMSSTSKAVIANGFLYADPIAVIPYAAKNGYPILFTNQKTLNSYTSEAMKSKGIKQTFVIGSTGSINSTLYRKLPSPTRISGKNRYDLSVNIAKKFSLSTSNTYVSNGFKYADSISGAALAAKQNKAIILTNGENLSKEPRTFIGDKSIKYFSIMGGTPSVASKVANQLKNPAVGKTIFIDPGHGDQDPGAIGNGLKEKDVNLDIAKRLNSKLYSAGALPVMSRSNDTFYSLEERVKRGANAKADLFISIHANSYTPSSNGTETYYDKNYQSANSKRLAEEIQPRVVSAFGTRNRGVKTAGFYVIKNSKMPSVLIETAFITNSSDASKLKSATLKDRAAKGINDAVSVYYR
;
A
#
# COMPACT_ATOMS: atom_id res chain seq x y z
N MET A 1 -62.03 -52.81 -10.92
CA MET A 1 -61.38 -52.39 -12.19
C MET A 1 -60.99 -50.91 -12.10
N ARG A 2 -59.71 -50.61 -12.35
CA ARG A 2 -59.11 -49.33 -12.85
C ARG A 2 -59.42 -48.02 -12.07
N ARG A 3 -58.49 -47.53 -11.23
CA ARG A 3 -57.41 -46.54 -11.51
C ARG A 3 -57.85 -45.33 -12.35
N ILE A 4 -57.74 -44.12 -11.77
CA ILE A 4 -57.16 -42.90 -12.39
C ILE A 4 -56.61 -42.03 -11.24
N PHE A 5 -55.28 -41.96 -11.14
CA PHE A 5 -54.57 -40.93 -10.38
C PHE A 5 -54.56 -39.66 -11.24
N LYS A 6 -55.07 -38.54 -10.72
CA LYS A 6 -54.85 -37.22 -11.32
C LYS A 6 -53.57 -36.64 -10.75
N VAL A 7 -52.53 -36.60 -11.57
CA VAL A 7 -51.25 -35.92 -11.30
C VAL A 7 -51.46 -34.43 -11.55
N LEU A 8 -51.23 -33.61 -10.52
CA LEU A 8 -51.16 -32.15 -10.62
C LEU A 8 -49.79 -31.78 -11.23
N PRO A 9 -49.70 -30.93 -12.27
CA PRO A 9 -48.40 -30.46 -12.73
C PRO A 9 -47.92 -29.35 -11.79
N ILE A 10 -46.86 -29.64 -11.04
CA ILE A 10 -46.10 -28.64 -10.29
C ILE A 10 -45.31 -27.84 -11.33
N CYS A 11 -45.79 -26.64 -11.66
CA CYS A 11 -45.00 -25.61 -12.33
C CYS A 11 -43.89 -25.14 -11.38
N LEU A 12 -42.75 -25.83 -11.40
CA LEU A 12 -41.54 -25.38 -10.74
C LEU A 12 -40.94 -24.24 -11.58
N LEU A 13 -41.39 -23.01 -11.32
CA LEU A 13 -40.76 -21.81 -11.85
C LEU A 13 -39.37 -21.70 -11.21
N GLY A 14 -38.33 -22.13 -11.95
CA GLY A 14 -36.94 -21.97 -11.56
C GLY A 14 -36.55 -20.50 -11.57
N LEU A 15 -36.84 -19.79 -10.48
CA LEU A 15 -36.31 -18.45 -10.23
C LEU A 15 -34.82 -18.60 -9.87
N VAL A 16 -33.97 -18.65 -10.89
CA VAL A 16 -32.53 -18.49 -10.70
C VAL A 16 -32.31 -17.04 -10.26
N LEU A 17 -32.34 -16.82 -8.94
CA LEU A 17 -31.83 -15.60 -8.33
C LEU A 17 -30.34 -15.55 -8.64
N PHE A 18 -30.01 -14.83 -9.72
CA PHE A 18 -28.67 -14.35 -9.97
C PHE A 18 -28.37 -13.37 -8.83
N ILE A 19 -27.87 -13.86 -7.70
CA ILE A 19 -27.27 -13.00 -6.69
C ILE A 19 -25.99 -12.51 -7.36
N PRO A 20 -25.90 -11.23 -7.79
CA PRO A 20 -24.60 -10.72 -8.19
C PRO A 20 -23.74 -10.90 -6.94
N SER A 21 -22.75 -11.79 -7.02
CA SER A 21 -21.70 -11.82 -6.03
C SER A 21 -21.09 -10.44 -6.09
N ALA A 22 -21.45 -9.57 -5.14
CA ALA A 22 -20.89 -8.25 -5.04
C ALA A 22 -19.39 -8.45 -4.86
N LEU A 23 -18.62 -8.30 -5.93
CA LEU A 23 -17.18 -8.45 -5.87
C LEU A 23 -16.69 -7.35 -4.94
N ALA A 24 -16.17 -7.76 -3.78
CA ALA A 24 -15.86 -6.85 -2.69
C ALA A 24 -14.59 -6.05 -3.03
N ASP A 25 -14.68 -4.73 -2.85
CA ASP A 25 -13.50 -3.85 -2.83
C ASP A 25 -12.44 -4.40 -1.87
N ASN A 26 -11.18 -4.02 -2.10
CA ASN A 26 -10.13 -4.31 -1.15
C ASN A 26 -10.51 -3.76 0.24
N THR A 27 -10.19 -4.51 1.29
CA THR A 27 -10.51 -4.11 2.65
C THR A 27 -9.32 -3.41 3.29
N ALA A 28 -9.53 -2.20 3.79
CA ALA A 28 -8.55 -1.50 4.61
C ALA A 28 -9.18 -1.04 5.92
N SER A 29 -8.77 -1.67 7.04
CA SER A 29 -9.21 -1.33 8.39
C SER A 29 -8.15 -0.52 9.11
N ARG A 30 -8.55 0.49 9.88
CA ARG A 30 -7.62 1.31 10.66
C ARG A 30 -7.50 0.79 12.09
N ILE A 31 -6.28 0.80 12.62
CA ILE A 31 -5.94 0.56 14.03
C ILE A 31 -5.31 1.85 14.55
N ALA A 32 -6.11 2.65 15.24
CA ALA A 32 -5.72 3.98 15.69
C ALA A 32 -6.48 4.36 16.95
N GLY A 33 -5.82 5.09 17.83
CA GLY A 33 -6.44 5.79 18.94
C GLY A 33 -6.32 7.30 18.82
N LYS A 34 -6.81 8.03 19.81
CA LYS A 34 -6.75 9.51 19.86
C LYS A 34 -5.33 10.08 19.91
N ASN A 35 -4.37 9.26 20.35
CA ASN A 35 -2.94 9.59 20.42
C ASN A 35 -2.11 8.31 20.29
N ARG A 36 -0.78 8.43 20.27
CA ARG A 36 0.14 7.29 20.14
C ARG A 36 -0.02 6.22 21.22
N TYR A 37 -0.39 6.61 22.45
CA TYR A 37 -0.57 5.69 23.57
C TYR A 37 -1.83 4.86 23.37
N ASP A 38 -2.92 5.52 22.99
CA ASP A 38 -4.17 4.85 22.64
C ASP A 38 -4.03 3.98 21.38
N THR A 39 -3.29 4.41 20.35
CA THR A 39 -2.98 3.55 19.19
C THR A 39 -2.28 2.25 19.61
N ALA A 40 -1.33 2.32 20.55
CA ALA A 40 -0.69 1.12 21.10
C ALA A 40 -1.68 0.24 21.87
N VAL A 41 -2.63 0.84 22.59
CA VAL A 41 -3.74 0.12 23.24
C VAL A 41 -4.64 -0.57 22.22
N GLN A 42 -5.02 0.10 21.12
CA GLN A 42 -5.85 -0.50 20.07
C GLN A 42 -5.14 -1.68 19.38
N ALA A 43 -3.82 -1.55 19.13
CA ALA A 43 -3.00 -2.66 18.64
C ALA A 43 -2.98 -3.82 19.65
N SER A 44 -2.83 -3.52 20.95
CA SER A 44 -2.90 -4.52 22.01
C SER A 44 -4.27 -5.22 22.06
N LYS A 45 -5.39 -4.51 21.91
CA LYS A 45 -6.74 -5.09 21.91
C LYS A 45 -6.96 -6.07 20.75
N LYS A 46 -6.32 -5.83 19.60
CA LYS A 46 -6.38 -6.74 18.44
C LYS A 46 -5.57 -8.02 18.59
N GLY A 47 -4.54 -8.02 19.44
CA GLY A 47 -3.65 -9.18 19.62
C GLY A 47 -3.83 -9.93 20.94
N TRP A 48 -4.39 -9.30 21.97
CA TRP A 48 -4.41 -9.86 23.32
C TRP A 48 -5.73 -9.57 24.00
N SER A 49 -6.47 -10.59 24.42
CA SER A 49 -7.59 -10.43 25.36
C SER A 49 -7.07 -10.30 26.80
N SER A 50 -6.00 -11.02 27.13
CA SER A 50 -5.24 -10.95 28.39
C SER A 50 -3.74 -11.11 28.13
N ALA A 51 -2.91 -10.65 29.07
CA ALA A 51 -1.46 -10.85 29.04
C ALA A 51 -0.85 -10.69 30.44
N SER A 52 -0.31 -11.79 30.99
CA SER A 52 0.38 -11.77 32.29
C SER A 52 1.64 -10.90 32.28
N THR A 53 2.25 -10.72 31.12
CA THR A 53 3.41 -9.85 30.89
C THR A 53 3.07 -8.75 29.89
N ALA A 54 3.52 -7.52 30.14
CA ALA A 54 3.51 -6.44 29.16
C ALA A 54 4.90 -5.79 29.05
N VAL A 55 5.20 -5.21 27.89
CA VAL A 55 6.41 -4.41 27.67
C VAL A 55 5.98 -2.94 27.56
N VAL A 56 6.61 -2.07 28.34
CA VAL A 56 6.31 -0.62 28.36
C VAL A 56 7.55 0.15 27.96
N VAL A 57 7.40 1.04 26.98
CA VAL A 57 8.48 1.91 26.48
C VAL A 57 8.04 3.35 26.39
N GLY A 58 9.01 4.27 26.41
CA GLY A 58 8.73 5.71 26.26
C GLY A 58 8.22 6.04 24.86
N GLY A 59 7.16 6.85 24.74
CA GLY A 59 6.51 7.17 23.47
C GLY A 59 7.37 7.97 22.46
N GLY A 60 8.53 8.46 22.88
CA GLY A 60 9.57 9.05 22.02
C GLY A 60 10.86 8.23 21.94
N ALA A 61 10.95 7.10 22.64
CA ALA A 61 12.14 6.26 22.73
C ALA A 61 12.14 5.20 21.62
N TYR A 62 12.18 5.62 20.36
CA TYR A 62 11.95 4.74 19.21
C TYR A 62 12.96 3.59 19.10
N ALA A 63 14.24 3.83 19.37
CA ALA A 63 15.26 2.77 19.35
C ALA A 63 15.00 1.70 20.43
N ASP A 64 14.61 2.13 21.64
CA ASP A 64 14.24 1.22 22.72
C ASP A 64 13.01 0.40 22.32
N ALA A 65 12.01 1.03 21.71
CA ALA A 65 10.79 0.36 21.25
C ALA A 65 11.07 -0.66 20.11
N ILE A 66 11.91 -0.31 19.13
CA ILE A 66 12.30 -1.21 18.02
C ILE A 66 13.02 -2.44 18.55
N SER A 67 14.03 -2.25 19.42
CA SER A 67 14.78 -3.37 20.01
C SER A 67 13.93 -4.21 20.96
N ALA A 68 12.95 -3.61 21.63
CA ALA A 68 12.02 -4.29 22.52
C ALA A 68 11.01 -5.19 21.81
N ALA A 69 10.66 -4.93 20.54
CA ALA A 69 9.57 -5.63 19.86
C ALA A 69 9.80 -7.15 19.72
N PRO A 70 11.00 -7.65 19.30
CA PRO A 70 11.31 -9.08 19.34
C PRO A 70 11.23 -9.69 20.75
N PHE A 71 11.70 -8.97 21.77
CA PHE A 71 11.61 -9.40 23.16
C PHE A 71 10.15 -9.49 23.64
N ALA A 72 9.31 -8.52 23.30
CA ALA A 72 7.88 -8.52 23.62
C ALA A 72 7.17 -9.72 22.99
N TYR A 73 7.46 -10.01 21.71
CA TYR A 73 6.95 -11.20 21.03
C TYR A 73 7.35 -12.49 21.75
N GLN A 74 8.62 -12.63 22.14
CA GLN A 74 9.12 -13.80 22.86
C GLN A 74 8.42 -14.01 24.22
N LYS A 75 7.99 -12.93 24.87
CA LYS A 75 7.22 -12.98 26.11
C LYS A 75 5.70 -13.12 25.89
N ASN A 76 5.25 -13.27 24.65
CA ASN A 76 3.84 -13.19 24.25
C ASN A 76 3.13 -11.95 24.83
N ALA A 77 3.86 -10.83 24.87
CA ALA A 77 3.45 -9.61 25.55
C ALA A 77 3.11 -8.50 24.54
N PRO A 78 2.08 -7.68 24.79
CA PRO A 78 1.88 -6.45 24.03
C PRO A 78 3.00 -5.44 24.34
N LEU A 79 3.37 -4.66 23.33
CA LEU A 79 4.23 -3.48 23.47
C LEU A 79 3.34 -2.24 23.60
N LEU A 80 3.36 -1.63 24.79
CA LEU A 80 2.60 -0.43 25.12
C LEU A 80 3.53 0.79 25.25
N LEU A 81 2.99 1.98 24.99
CA LEU A 81 3.72 3.23 25.05
C LEU A 81 3.28 4.07 26.26
N THR A 82 4.19 4.84 26.84
CA THR A 82 3.85 5.81 27.90
C THR A 82 4.61 7.13 27.76
N ASN A 83 4.15 8.18 28.45
CA ASN A 83 4.95 9.40 28.60
C ASN A 83 6.17 9.11 29.50
N SER A 84 7.27 9.85 29.31
CA SER A 84 8.51 9.64 30.07
C SER A 84 8.35 9.98 31.55
N LYS A 85 7.54 10.98 31.88
CA LYS A 85 7.37 11.47 33.25
C LYS A 85 6.17 10.87 33.98
N ASN A 86 5.14 10.44 33.25
CA ASN A 86 3.90 9.91 33.81
C ASN A 86 3.39 8.68 33.06
N LEU A 87 2.87 7.70 33.79
CA LEU A 87 2.13 6.58 33.19
C LEU A 87 0.87 7.12 32.50
N SER A 88 0.77 6.94 31.18
CA SER A 88 -0.41 7.39 30.44
C SER A 88 -1.67 6.69 30.93
N SER A 89 -2.80 7.42 30.92
CA SER A 89 -4.09 6.89 31.38
C SER A 89 -4.54 5.66 30.59
N GLU A 90 -4.24 5.65 29.30
CA GLU A 90 -4.56 4.60 28.34
C GLU A 90 -3.77 3.34 28.64
N THR A 91 -2.46 3.46 28.86
CA THR A 91 -1.60 2.32 29.22
C THR A 91 -1.93 1.80 30.62
N LYS A 92 -2.19 2.69 31.59
CA LYS A 92 -2.64 2.29 32.94
C LYS A 92 -3.92 1.44 32.86
N SER A 93 -4.91 1.90 32.12
CA SER A 93 -6.18 1.18 31.95
C SER A 93 -5.96 -0.15 31.24
N ARG A 94 -5.16 -0.16 30.18
CA ARG A 94 -4.88 -1.36 29.41
C ARG A 94 -4.13 -2.43 30.21
N LEU A 95 -3.17 -2.05 31.06
CA LEU A 95 -2.48 -2.98 31.96
C LEU A 95 -3.45 -3.68 32.93
N LYS A 96 -4.46 -2.96 33.44
CA LYS A 96 -5.53 -3.54 34.26
C LYS A 96 -6.42 -4.47 33.45
N GLU A 97 -6.90 -4.04 32.28
CA GLU A 97 -7.72 -4.88 31.38
C GLU A 97 -7.02 -6.20 31.03
N LEU A 98 -5.71 -6.14 30.75
CA LEU A 98 -4.89 -7.32 30.43
C LEU A 98 -4.67 -8.27 31.61
N LYS A 99 -5.01 -7.85 32.84
CA LYS A 99 -4.66 -8.53 34.09
C LYS A 99 -3.15 -8.76 34.22
N THR A 100 -2.35 -7.78 33.80
CA THR A 100 -0.88 -7.88 33.78
C THR A 100 -0.32 -8.04 35.18
N LYS A 101 0.65 -8.95 35.34
CA LYS A 101 1.35 -9.25 36.60
C LYS A 101 2.79 -8.76 36.59
N THR A 102 3.44 -8.77 35.42
CA THR A 102 4.81 -8.25 35.25
C THR A 102 4.86 -7.25 34.10
N VAL A 103 5.51 -6.11 34.32
CA VAL A 103 5.87 -5.16 33.29
C VAL A 103 7.39 -5.11 33.14
N TYR A 104 7.85 -5.26 31.89
CA TYR A 104 9.23 -4.94 31.50
C TYR A 104 9.27 -3.52 30.95
N ILE A 105 9.91 -2.60 31.67
CA ILE A 105 10.24 -1.27 31.17
C ILE A 105 11.53 -1.37 30.35
N ILE A 106 11.49 -0.98 29.08
CA ILE A 106 12.69 -0.91 28.24
C ILE A 106 13.07 0.56 28.05
N GLY A 107 14.33 0.87 28.36
CA GLY A 107 14.89 2.21 28.32
C GLY A 107 15.22 2.78 29.71
N GLY A 108 16.16 3.72 29.73
CA GLY A 108 16.60 4.41 30.94
C GLY A 108 15.54 5.34 31.55
N THR A 109 15.87 5.95 32.69
CA THR A 109 14.98 6.89 33.37
C THR A 109 14.62 8.15 32.56
N PRO A 110 15.44 8.66 31.61
CA PRO A 110 15.00 9.73 30.73
C PRO A 110 13.89 9.31 29.76
N ALA A 111 13.87 8.04 29.35
CA ALA A 111 12.85 7.48 28.46
C ALA A 111 11.57 7.12 29.22
N VAL A 112 11.72 6.51 30.40
CA VAL A 112 10.63 6.13 31.31
C VAL A 112 11.11 6.29 32.76
N SER A 113 10.67 7.34 33.44
CA SER A 113 11.17 7.73 34.77
C SER A 113 10.83 6.72 35.87
N ASN A 114 11.48 6.87 37.03
CA ASN A 114 11.16 6.09 38.23
C ASN A 114 9.75 6.37 38.76
N ARG A 115 9.19 7.55 38.48
CA ARG A 115 7.79 7.87 38.78
C ARG A 115 6.83 6.94 38.03
N VAL A 116 7.04 6.74 36.72
CA VAL A 116 6.22 5.79 35.93
C VAL A 116 6.35 4.37 36.49
N ALA A 117 7.57 3.93 36.81
CA ALA A 117 7.80 2.61 37.40
C ALA A 117 7.04 2.45 38.73
N SER A 118 7.05 3.47 39.59
CA SER A 118 6.31 3.48 40.86
C SER A 118 4.80 3.47 40.62
N GLN A 119 4.29 4.24 39.64
CA GLN A 119 2.88 4.22 39.26
C GLN A 119 2.41 2.85 38.78
N ILE A 120 3.27 2.08 38.09
CA ILE A 120 2.98 0.70 37.68
C ILE A 120 3.00 -0.24 38.90
N LYS A 121 4.00 -0.13 39.78
CA LYS A 121 4.07 -0.92 41.03
C LYS A 121 2.83 -0.72 41.91
N ASN A 122 2.34 0.51 42.02
CA ASN A 122 1.13 0.85 42.77
C ASN A 122 -0.15 0.22 42.18
N LEU A 123 -0.10 -0.40 41.00
CA LEU A 123 -1.18 -1.23 40.46
C LEU A 123 -1.09 -2.69 40.93
N GLY A 124 -0.13 -3.04 41.80
CA GLY A 124 0.16 -4.42 42.19
C GLY A 124 0.93 -5.20 41.11
N ILE A 125 1.65 -4.50 40.22
CA ILE A 125 2.37 -5.11 39.08
C ILE A 125 3.87 -5.10 39.35
N THR A 126 4.52 -6.25 39.20
CA THR A 126 5.98 -6.37 39.30
C THR A 126 6.66 -5.64 38.15
N VAL A 127 7.62 -4.76 38.45
CA VAL A 127 8.35 -4.01 37.43
C VAL A 127 9.79 -4.51 37.31
N LYS A 128 10.19 -4.89 36.10
CA LYS A 128 11.57 -5.18 35.71
C LYS A 128 12.03 -4.13 34.70
N ARG A 129 13.26 -3.63 34.80
CA ARG A 129 13.80 -2.64 33.85
C ARG A 129 14.98 -3.23 33.09
N ILE A 130 14.98 -3.06 31.77
CA ILE A 130 16.12 -3.34 30.90
C ILE A 130 16.55 -2.02 30.27
N ALA A 131 17.70 -1.50 30.69
CA ALA A 131 18.16 -0.18 30.29
C ALA A 131 19.68 -0.12 30.14
N GLY A 132 20.12 0.55 29.09
CA GLY A 132 21.52 0.89 28.87
C GLY A 132 21.83 2.37 29.06
N LYS A 133 23.13 2.70 29.00
CA LYS A 133 23.62 4.09 29.00
C LYS A 133 23.14 4.89 27.80
N ASN A 134 22.88 4.21 26.68
CA ASN A 134 22.37 4.76 25.44
C ASN A 134 21.60 3.69 24.66
N ARG A 135 21.07 4.04 23.48
CA ARG A 135 20.29 3.13 22.61
C ARG A 135 21.02 1.85 22.20
N TYR A 136 22.34 1.89 22.06
CA TYR A 136 23.15 0.74 21.68
C TYR A 136 23.26 -0.25 22.84
N ASP A 137 23.56 0.27 24.04
CA ASP A 137 23.62 -0.53 25.27
C ASP A 137 22.23 -1.09 25.65
N THR A 138 21.15 -0.31 25.51
CA THR A 138 19.78 -0.82 25.75
C THR A 138 19.47 -1.99 24.81
N ALA A 139 19.72 -1.86 23.52
CA ALA A 139 19.50 -2.94 22.56
C ALA A 139 20.37 -4.18 22.86
N ALA A 140 21.63 -3.99 23.26
CA ALA A 140 22.52 -5.06 23.71
C ALA A 140 21.98 -5.81 24.93
N LYS A 141 21.45 -5.09 25.93
CA LYS A 141 20.86 -5.68 27.14
C LYS A 141 19.52 -6.38 26.87
N VAL A 142 18.70 -5.82 25.97
CA VAL A 142 17.50 -6.50 25.48
C VAL A 142 17.89 -7.79 24.78
N ALA A 143 18.87 -7.75 23.89
CA ALA A 143 19.38 -8.94 23.22
C ALA A 143 19.85 -10.00 24.22
N LYS A 144 20.64 -9.63 25.25
CA LYS A 144 21.05 -10.53 26.34
C LYS A 144 19.87 -11.17 27.09
N SER A 145 18.76 -10.46 27.22
CA SER A 145 17.54 -10.93 27.91
C SER A 145 16.61 -11.79 27.04
N MET A 146 16.89 -11.91 25.73
CA MET A 146 16.19 -12.80 24.81
C MET A 146 16.78 -14.21 24.81
N SER A 147 16.12 -15.18 24.17
CA SER A 147 16.66 -16.53 23.99
C SER A 147 18.00 -16.55 23.24
N SER A 148 18.72 -17.67 23.33
CA SER A 148 19.92 -17.89 22.53
C SER A 148 19.57 -17.96 21.04
N THR A 149 20.43 -17.39 20.20
CA THR A 149 20.32 -17.44 18.73
C THR A 149 21.69 -17.13 18.14
N SER A 150 21.97 -17.67 16.95
CA SER A 150 23.19 -17.38 16.21
C SER A 150 23.01 -16.27 15.17
N LYS A 151 21.84 -15.61 15.11
CA LYS A 151 21.56 -14.57 14.12
C LYS A 151 21.02 -13.30 14.74
N ALA A 152 21.40 -12.15 14.17
CA ALA A 152 20.92 -10.85 14.59
C ALA A 152 20.53 -9.96 13.40
N VAL A 153 19.64 -9.02 13.63
CA VAL A 153 19.37 -7.90 12.71
C VAL A 153 20.22 -6.72 13.14
N ILE A 154 20.89 -6.07 12.18
CA ILE A 154 21.71 -4.88 12.39
C ILE A 154 21.10 -3.71 11.62
N ALA A 155 20.83 -2.61 12.32
CA ALA A 155 20.30 -1.39 11.74
C ALA A 155 21.03 -0.14 12.26
N ASN A 156 20.87 1.00 11.58
CA ASN A 156 21.40 2.27 12.08
C ASN A 156 20.49 2.81 13.20
N GLY A 157 21.08 3.07 14.37
CA GLY A 157 20.38 3.54 15.57
C GLY A 157 19.79 4.95 15.49
N PHE A 158 20.00 5.68 14.38
CA PHE A 158 19.43 7.00 14.11
C PHE A 158 18.42 7.00 12.95
N LEU A 159 18.25 5.88 12.25
CA LEU A 159 17.33 5.74 11.11
C LEU A 159 16.21 4.76 11.46
N TYR A 160 15.19 5.25 12.18
CA TYR A 160 14.15 4.40 12.79
C TYR A 160 13.17 3.78 11.78
N ALA A 161 13.08 4.31 10.56
CA ALA A 161 12.21 3.74 9.53
C ALA A 161 12.68 2.36 9.07
N ASP A 162 13.99 2.21 8.88
CA ASP A 162 14.63 1.05 8.27
C ASP A 162 14.28 -0.27 8.98
N PRO A 163 14.37 -0.39 10.32
CA PRO A 163 14.10 -1.64 11.00
C PRO A 163 12.61 -1.94 11.20
N ILE A 164 11.66 -1.03 10.95
CA ILE A 164 10.24 -1.28 11.28
C ILE A 164 9.70 -2.49 10.52
N ALA A 165 9.97 -2.55 9.21
CA ALA A 165 9.43 -3.62 8.36
C ALA A 165 10.05 -5.00 8.64
N VAL A 166 11.24 -5.06 9.27
CA VAL A 166 11.89 -6.33 9.62
C VAL A 166 11.48 -6.86 11.00
N ILE A 167 10.83 -6.04 11.84
CA ILE A 167 10.40 -6.46 13.19
C ILE A 167 9.60 -7.77 13.16
N PRO A 168 8.58 -7.98 12.30
CA PRO A 168 7.83 -9.24 12.28
C PRO A 168 8.71 -10.46 12.03
N TYR A 169 9.68 -10.34 11.11
CA TYR A 169 10.62 -11.42 10.82
C TYR A 169 11.59 -11.65 11.99
N ALA A 170 12.18 -10.59 12.54
CA ALA A 170 13.12 -10.67 13.65
C ALA A 170 12.47 -11.30 14.89
N ALA A 171 11.28 -10.81 15.24
CA ALA A 171 10.50 -11.30 16.37
C ALA A 171 10.14 -12.77 16.24
N LYS A 172 9.57 -13.19 15.10
CA LYS A 172 9.18 -14.59 14.86
C LYS A 172 10.35 -15.57 14.99
N ASN A 173 11.53 -15.16 14.53
CA ASN A 173 12.73 -16.00 14.55
C ASN A 173 13.59 -15.84 15.81
N GLY A 174 13.15 -15.03 16.79
CA GLY A 174 13.92 -14.76 18.01
C GLY A 174 15.23 -14.02 17.77
N TYR A 175 15.36 -13.28 16.67
CA TYR A 175 16.56 -12.50 16.36
C TYR A 175 16.51 -11.15 17.08
N PRO A 176 17.53 -10.79 17.89
CA PRO A 176 17.65 -9.46 18.44
C PRO A 176 17.89 -8.44 17.33
N ILE A 177 17.35 -7.24 17.51
CA ILE A 177 17.67 -6.07 16.69
C ILE A 177 18.73 -5.26 17.45
N LEU A 178 19.93 -5.21 16.90
CA LEU A 178 21.06 -4.43 17.43
C LEU A 178 21.33 -3.22 16.54
N PHE A 179 21.94 -2.19 17.13
CA PHE A 179 22.16 -0.91 16.46
C PHE A 179 23.63 -0.57 16.29
N THR A 180 23.98 -0.05 15.12
CA THR A 180 25.26 0.64 14.88
C THR A 180 25.00 2.09 14.48
N ASN A 181 26.05 2.86 14.23
CA ASN A 181 25.93 4.06 13.39
C ASN A 181 26.33 3.71 11.95
N GLN A 182 26.54 4.73 11.10
CA GLN A 182 26.92 4.51 9.70
C GLN A 182 28.32 3.92 9.50
N LYS A 183 29.29 4.28 10.36
CA LYS A 183 30.73 4.09 10.09
C LYS A 183 31.42 3.13 11.07
N THR A 184 30.92 3.01 12.29
CA THR A 184 31.60 2.38 13.42
C THR A 184 30.74 1.33 14.09
N LEU A 185 31.33 0.15 14.31
CA LEU A 185 30.78 -0.88 15.19
C LEU A 185 31.08 -0.48 16.63
N ASN A 186 30.07 -0.07 17.38
CA ASN A 186 30.25 0.25 18.79
C ASN A 186 30.49 -1.01 19.63
N SER A 187 31.17 -0.85 20.77
CA SER A 187 31.51 -1.95 21.69
C SER A 187 30.28 -2.68 22.23
N TYR A 188 29.21 -1.96 22.58
CA TYR A 188 27.98 -2.58 23.07
C TYR A 188 27.41 -3.63 22.11
N THR A 189 27.45 -3.33 20.81
CA THR A 189 26.93 -4.22 19.77
C THR A 189 27.89 -5.37 19.47
N SER A 190 29.20 -5.10 19.39
CA SER A 190 30.18 -6.16 19.17
C SER A 190 30.22 -7.15 20.34
N GLU A 191 30.17 -6.67 21.57
CA GLU A 191 30.11 -7.51 22.78
C GLU A 191 28.79 -8.29 22.86
N ALA A 192 27.65 -7.67 22.54
CA ALA A 192 26.37 -8.38 22.47
C ALA A 192 26.44 -9.53 21.47
N MET A 193 26.96 -9.29 20.26
CA MET A 193 27.12 -10.33 19.25
C MET A 193 28.06 -11.45 19.72
N LYS A 194 29.20 -11.12 20.33
CA LYS A 194 30.15 -12.09 20.89
C LYS A 194 29.50 -12.94 21.99
N SER A 195 28.90 -12.30 22.99
CA SER A 195 28.27 -12.99 24.14
C SER A 195 27.10 -13.89 23.74
N LYS A 196 26.41 -13.56 22.64
CA LYS A 196 25.31 -14.35 22.08
C LYS A 196 25.75 -15.42 21.08
N GLY A 197 27.03 -15.44 20.68
CA GLY A 197 27.52 -16.33 19.64
C GLY A 197 26.89 -16.05 18.27
N ILE A 198 26.68 -14.78 17.92
CA ILE A 198 26.11 -14.38 16.62
C ILE A 198 27.10 -14.70 15.50
N LYS A 199 26.66 -15.56 14.57
CA LYS A 199 27.42 -16.03 13.40
C LYS A 199 26.93 -15.40 12.09
N GLN A 200 25.67 -14.97 12.02
CA GLN A 200 25.08 -14.37 10.83
C GLN A 200 24.34 -13.06 11.17
N THR A 201 24.45 -12.06 10.29
CA THR A 201 23.75 -10.78 10.47
C THR A 201 22.91 -10.39 9.26
N PHE A 202 21.73 -9.84 9.50
CA PHE A 202 20.89 -9.20 8.48
C PHE A 202 21.04 -7.68 8.61
N VAL A 203 21.71 -7.05 7.66
CA VAL A 203 22.00 -5.61 7.67
C VAL A 203 20.91 -4.86 6.92
N ILE A 204 20.16 -4.03 7.63
CA ILE A 204 19.01 -3.32 7.08
C ILE A 204 19.38 -1.89 6.73
N GLY A 205 19.15 -1.52 5.48
CA GLY A 205 19.46 -0.19 4.94
C GLY A 205 20.58 -0.20 3.89
N SER A 206 20.72 0.91 3.18
CA SER A 206 21.72 1.09 2.13
C SER A 206 23.13 1.30 2.71
N THR A 207 24.12 1.49 1.84
CA THR A 207 25.47 1.93 2.21
C THR A 207 25.48 3.32 2.88
N GLY A 208 24.44 4.14 2.64
CA GLY A 208 24.20 5.38 3.36
C GLY A 208 23.76 5.17 4.82
N SER A 209 23.05 4.07 5.12
CA SER A 209 22.66 3.72 6.49
C SER A 209 23.82 3.07 7.26
N ILE A 210 24.49 2.10 6.64
CA ILE A 210 25.64 1.36 7.18
C ILE A 210 26.64 1.14 6.04
N ASN A 211 27.82 1.77 6.12
CA ASN A 211 28.78 1.77 5.01
C ASN A 211 29.44 0.39 4.79
N SER A 212 30.13 0.24 3.65
CA SER A 212 30.75 -1.03 3.27
C SER A 212 31.88 -1.46 4.20
N THR A 213 32.60 -0.51 4.80
CA THR A 213 33.68 -0.80 5.75
C THR A 213 33.15 -1.43 7.04
N LEU A 214 32.09 -0.87 7.62
CA LEU A 214 31.42 -1.44 8.78
C LEU A 214 30.75 -2.77 8.43
N TYR A 215 30.09 -2.86 7.28
CA TYR A 215 29.44 -4.08 6.81
C TYR A 215 30.38 -5.29 6.84
N ARG A 216 31.61 -5.15 6.32
CA ARG A 216 32.61 -6.23 6.29
C ARG A 216 33.10 -6.68 7.67
N LYS A 217 32.88 -5.89 8.72
CA LYS A 217 33.24 -6.25 10.11
C LYS A 217 32.17 -7.07 10.82
N LEU A 218 30.99 -7.25 10.22
CA LEU A 218 29.88 -7.98 10.82
C LEU A 218 29.97 -9.49 10.49
N PRO A 219 29.49 -10.38 11.38
CA PRO A 219 29.44 -11.82 11.11
C PRO A 219 28.53 -12.17 9.93
N SER A 220 29.08 -12.86 8.92
CA SER A 220 28.42 -13.33 7.68
C SER A 220 27.23 -12.45 7.25
N PRO A 221 27.49 -11.19 6.88
CA PRO A 221 26.43 -10.21 6.74
C PRO A 221 25.65 -10.41 5.44
N THR A 222 24.34 -10.22 5.50
CA THR A 222 23.43 -10.17 4.35
C THR A 222 22.72 -8.83 4.37
N ARG A 223 22.96 -7.99 3.36
CA ARG A 223 22.29 -6.69 3.25
C ARG A 223 20.90 -6.82 2.62
N ILE A 224 19.94 -6.09 3.18
CA ILE A 224 18.66 -5.78 2.56
C ILE A 224 18.56 -4.26 2.47
N SER A 225 18.53 -3.74 1.25
CA SER A 225 18.45 -2.31 0.95
C SER A 225 17.21 -2.00 0.10
N GLY A 226 16.94 -0.70 -0.04
CA GLY A 226 15.98 -0.18 -1.01
C GLY A 226 16.40 1.22 -1.42
N LYS A 227 15.85 1.71 -2.54
CA LYS A 227 16.09 3.08 -3.04
C LYS A 227 15.62 4.15 -2.04
N ASN A 228 14.59 3.82 -1.28
CA ASN A 228 14.01 4.60 -0.22
C ASN A 228 13.40 3.65 0.84
N ARG A 229 12.85 4.19 1.92
CA ARG A 229 12.26 3.41 3.02
C ARG A 229 11.04 2.56 2.61
N TYR A 230 10.31 2.96 1.56
CA TYR A 230 9.14 2.24 1.08
C TYR A 230 9.57 1.01 0.28
N ASP A 231 10.52 1.20 -0.64
CA ASP A 231 11.17 0.11 -1.38
C ASP A 231 11.88 -0.86 -0.42
N LEU A 232 12.58 -0.35 0.59
CA LEU A 232 13.19 -1.18 1.63
C LEU A 232 12.16 -2.06 2.33
N SER A 233 11.00 -1.52 2.72
CA SER A 233 9.93 -2.31 3.36
C SER A 233 9.39 -3.43 2.47
N VAL A 234 9.27 -3.17 1.16
CA VAL A 234 8.87 -4.16 0.16
C VAL A 234 9.95 -5.22 -0.02
N ASN A 235 11.22 -4.83 -0.12
CA ASN A 235 12.35 -5.75 -0.28
C ASN A 235 12.52 -6.67 0.93
N ILE A 236 12.26 -6.17 2.14
CA ILE A 236 12.20 -7.00 3.36
C ILE A 236 11.08 -8.02 3.26
N ALA A 237 9.86 -7.60 2.90
CA ALA A 237 8.72 -8.49 2.75
C ALA A 237 8.97 -9.59 1.69
N LYS A 238 9.57 -9.22 0.55
CA LYS A 238 9.97 -10.14 -0.53
C LYS A 238 11.09 -11.09 -0.07
N LYS A 239 12.19 -10.57 0.47
CA LYS A 239 13.38 -11.35 0.86
C LYS A 239 13.05 -12.44 1.88
N PHE A 240 12.16 -12.13 2.82
CA PHE A 240 11.78 -13.05 3.89
C PHE A 240 10.43 -13.74 3.67
N SER A 241 9.82 -13.58 2.48
CA SER A 241 8.52 -14.17 2.15
C SER A 241 7.46 -13.95 3.23
N LEU A 242 7.37 -12.73 3.77
CA LEU A 242 6.41 -12.40 4.82
C LEU A 242 4.98 -12.49 4.29
N SER A 243 4.07 -13.01 5.10
CA SER A 243 2.66 -13.17 4.70
C SER A 243 2.01 -11.83 4.40
N THR A 244 1.40 -11.74 3.23
CA THR A 244 0.64 -10.56 2.76
C THR A 244 -0.87 -10.73 2.88
N SER A 245 -1.37 -11.80 3.53
CA SER A 245 -2.80 -12.10 3.56
C SER A 245 -3.65 -11.10 4.37
N ASN A 246 -3.01 -10.30 5.23
CA ASN A 246 -3.51 -9.05 5.79
C ASN A 246 -2.29 -8.17 6.04
N THR A 247 -1.98 -7.28 5.11
CA THR A 247 -0.72 -6.52 5.12
C THR A 247 -0.86 -5.27 5.97
N TYR A 248 0.06 -5.07 6.90
CA TYR A 248 0.10 -3.86 7.69
C TYR A 248 0.68 -2.70 6.90
N VAL A 249 0.05 -1.54 6.96
CA VAL A 249 0.51 -0.31 6.30
C VAL A 249 0.73 0.75 7.36
N SER A 250 1.93 1.34 7.39
CA SER A 250 2.27 2.37 8.39
C SER A 250 3.09 3.51 7.81
N ASN A 251 3.09 4.65 8.50
CA ASN A 251 3.89 5.80 8.12
C ASN A 251 5.40 5.54 8.34
N GLY A 252 6.20 5.82 7.32
CA GLY A 252 7.66 5.68 7.32
C GLY A 252 8.42 6.79 8.06
N PHE A 253 7.78 7.85 8.55
CA PHE A 253 8.37 8.99 9.27
C PHE A 253 7.76 9.21 10.67
N LYS A 254 6.51 8.76 10.90
CA LYS A 254 5.81 8.89 12.19
C LYS A 254 5.81 7.54 12.93
N TYR A 255 6.89 7.29 13.67
CA TYR A 255 7.26 5.93 14.12
C TYR A 255 6.46 5.35 15.29
N ALA A 256 5.85 6.19 16.14
CA ALA A 256 5.20 5.73 17.36
C ALA A 256 4.05 4.73 17.08
N ASP A 257 3.22 5.04 16.07
CA ASP A 257 2.13 4.16 15.64
C ASP A 257 2.67 2.88 14.97
N SER A 258 3.74 3.03 14.17
CA SER A 258 4.35 1.94 13.41
C SER A 258 4.92 0.83 14.29
N ILE A 259 5.56 1.16 15.42
CA ILE A 259 6.26 0.15 16.25
C ILE A 259 5.27 -0.70 17.05
N SER A 260 4.21 -0.08 17.60
CA SER A 260 3.15 -0.82 18.29
C SER A 260 2.41 -1.75 17.34
N GLY A 261 2.16 -1.28 16.10
CA GLY A 261 1.65 -2.11 15.02
C GLY A 261 2.60 -3.23 14.62
N ALA A 262 3.92 -3.00 14.66
CA ALA A 262 4.90 -4.01 14.30
C ALA A 262 4.95 -5.19 15.28
N ALA A 263 4.74 -4.94 16.58
CA ALA A 263 4.61 -6.02 17.57
C ALA A 263 3.35 -6.87 17.33
N LEU A 264 2.23 -6.24 16.96
CA LEU A 264 1.01 -6.96 16.57
C LEU A 264 1.19 -7.74 15.26
N ALA A 265 1.81 -7.12 14.25
CA ALA A 265 2.11 -7.77 12.97
C ALA A 265 3.06 -8.97 13.16
N ALA A 266 4.03 -8.88 14.08
CA ALA A 266 4.85 -10.00 14.49
C ALA A 266 4.01 -11.15 15.06
N LYS A 267 3.10 -10.86 16.02
CA LYS A 267 2.19 -11.85 16.60
C LYS A 267 1.36 -12.57 15.53
N GLN A 268 0.90 -11.83 14.53
CA GLN A 268 0.05 -12.37 13.45
C GLN A 268 0.86 -12.91 12.25
N ASN A 269 2.20 -12.88 12.32
CA ASN A 269 3.10 -13.26 11.24
C ASN A 269 2.75 -12.56 9.90
N LYS A 270 2.56 -11.24 9.94
CA LYS A 270 2.20 -10.42 8.77
C LYS A 270 3.30 -9.46 8.37
N ALA A 271 3.39 -9.19 7.06
CA ALA A 271 4.25 -8.17 6.50
C ALA A 271 3.81 -6.76 6.91
N ILE A 272 4.78 -5.85 6.97
CA ILE A 272 4.54 -4.42 7.09
C ILE A 272 5.15 -3.74 5.86
N ILE A 273 4.37 -2.91 5.18
CA ILE A 273 4.84 -2.00 4.13
C ILE A 273 4.67 -0.56 4.59
N LEU A 274 5.56 0.32 4.14
CA LEU A 274 5.58 1.72 4.55
C LEU A 274 4.99 2.66 3.48
N THR A 275 4.35 3.73 3.94
CA THR A 275 3.87 4.88 3.15
C THR A 275 4.51 6.17 3.66
N ASN A 276 4.52 7.23 2.86
CA ASN A 276 4.89 8.56 3.32
C ASN A 276 3.86 9.18 4.29
N GLY A 277 2.67 8.58 4.41
CA GLY A 277 1.57 9.03 5.26
C GLY A 277 0.49 9.79 4.51
N GLU A 278 0.77 10.31 3.32
CA GLU A 278 -0.18 11.07 2.50
C GLU A 278 -0.65 10.28 1.28
N ASN A 279 0.25 9.49 0.68
CA ASN A 279 0.03 8.69 -0.51
C ASN A 279 0.78 7.36 -0.40
N LEU A 280 0.28 6.29 -1.02
CA LEU A 280 1.09 5.12 -1.28
C LEU A 280 2.17 5.48 -2.31
N SER A 281 3.43 5.20 -2.00
CA SER A 281 4.55 5.34 -2.93
C SER A 281 4.46 4.27 -4.04
N LYS A 282 5.20 4.47 -5.14
CA LYS A 282 5.17 3.57 -6.31
C LYS A 282 5.50 2.12 -5.94
N GLU A 283 6.54 1.88 -5.14
CA GLU A 283 7.04 0.54 -4.85
C GLU A 283 6.05 -0.30 -4.02
N PRO A 284 5.43 0.22 -2.93
CA PRO A 284 4.31 -0.45 -2.27
C PRO A 284 3.13 -0.76 -3.21
N ARG A 285 2.74 0.17 -4.10
CA ARG A 285 1.65 -0.08 -5.06
C ARG A 285 1.99 -1.25 -5.99
N THR A 286 3.16 -1.22 -6.62
CA THR A 286 3.61 -2.33 -7.48
C THR A 286 3.61 -3.65 -6.73
N PHE A 287 4.12 -3.69 -5.51
CA PHE A 287 4.11 -4.90 -4.69
C PHE A 287 2.70 -5.41 -4.38
N ILE A 288 1.77 -4.51 -4.09
CA ILE A 288 0.35 -4.84 -3.87
C ILE A 288 -0.26 -5.45 -5.13
N GLY A 289 -0.04 -4.83 -6.29
CA GLY A 289 -0.52 -5.32 -7.59
C GLY A 289 0.05 -6.69 -7.94
N ASP A 290 1.38 -6.85 -7.88
CA ASP A 290 2.10 -8.09 -8.18
C ASP A 290 1.62 -9.26 -7.32
N LYS A 291 1.33 -9.00 -6.04
CA LYS A 291 0.87 -10.02 -5.08
C LYS A 291 -0.65 -10.11 -4.96
N SER A 292 -1.39 -9.29 -5.71
CA SER A 292 -2.85 -9.18 -5.63
C SER A 292 -3.36 -9.08 -4.18
N ILE A 293 -2.73 -8.19 -3.39
CA ILE A 293 -3.06 -8.03 -1.97
C ILE A 293 -4.41 -7.31 -1.82
N LYS A 294 -5.34 -7.91 -1.08
CA LYS A 294 -6.71 -7.38 -0.90
C LYS A 294 -7.04 -6.90 0.50
N TYR A 295 -6.27 -7.30 1.51
CA TYR A 295 -6.59 -7.04 2.92
C TYR A 295 -5.47 -6.25 3.59
N PHE A 296 -5.84 -5.14 4.23
CA PHE A 296 -4.92 -4.20 4.82
C PHE A 296 -5.33 -3.77 6.23
N SER A 297 -4.32 -3.59 7.09
CA SER A 297 -4.46 -2.97 8.42
C SER A 297 -3.60 -1.72 8.49
N ILE A 298 -4.23 -0.55 8.54
CA ILE A 298 -3.55 0.74 8.60
C ILE A 298 -3.25 1.09 10.04
N MET A 299 -1.97 1.29 10.36
CA MET A 299 -1.52 1.68 11.69
C MET A 299 -1.45 3.20 11.82
N GLY A 300 -2.15 3.73 12.84
CA GLY A 300 -2.15 5.16 13.16
C GLY A 300 -3.38 5.91 12.63
N GLY A 301 -3.68 7.05 13.26
CA GLY A 301 -4.80 7.91 12.92
C GLY A 301 -4.62 8.63 11.59
N THR A 302 -5.62 9.40 11.14
CA THR A 302 -5.55 10.20 9.91
C THR A 302 -4.42 11.24 9.88
N PRO A 303 -3.97 11.84 11.00
CA PRO A 303 -2.77 12.69 10.98
C PRO A 303 -1.48 11.91 10.70
N SER A 304 -1.48 10.59 10.96
CA SER A 304 -0.33 9.72 10.73
C SER A 304 -0.37 9.08 9.34
N VAL A 305 -1.51 8.49 8.97
CA VAL A 305 -1.76 7.92 7.65
C VAL A 305 -3.10 8.46 7.15
N ALA A 306 -3.06 9.39 6.22
CA ALA A 306 -4.20 10.10 5.66
C ALA A 306 -5.26 9.14 5.08
N SER A 307 -6.51 9.58 5.06
CA SER A 307 -7.61 8.82 4.44
C SER A 307 -7.37 8.54 2.95
N LYS A 308 -6.58 9.39 2.27
CA LYS A 308 -6.17 9.16 0.88
C LYS A 308 -5.44 7.82 0.69
N VAL A 309 -4.53 7.47 1.60
CA VAL A 309 -3.87 6.15 1.59
C VAL A 309 -4.88 5.02 1.74
N ALA A 310 -5.84 5.17 2.67
CA ALA A 310 -6.89 4.17 2.87
C ALA A 310 -7.76 4.00 1.61
N ASN A 311 -8.13 5.10 0.95
CA ASN A 311 -8.91 5.07 -0.29
C ASN A 311 -8.13 4.40 -1.43
N GLN A 312 -6.82 4.66 -1.54
CA GLN A 312 -5.95 3.97 -2.50
C GLN A 312 -5.89 2.47 -2.23
N LEU A 313 -5.73 2.06 -0.97
CA LEU A 313 -5.70 0.63 -0.62
C LEU A 313 -7.02 -0.08 -0.92
N LYS A 314 -8.16 0.60 -0.71
CA LYS A 314 -9.50 0.07 -0.98
C LYS A 314 -9.82 -0.04 -2.48
N ASN A 315 -9.18 0.77 -3.31
CA ASN A 315 -9.43 0.75 -4.74
C ASN A 315 -8.84 -0.54 -5.37
N PRO A 316 -9.63 -1.38 -6.06
CA PRO A 316 -9.14 -2.60 -6.69
C PRO A 316 -8.08 -2.38 -7.79
N ALA A 317 -8.02 -1.18 -8.38
CA ALA A 317 -7.00 -0.80 -9.35
C ALA A 317 -5.64 -0.47 -8.71
N VAL A 318 -5.50 -0.54 -7.37
CA VAL A 318 -4.23 -0.26 -6.70
C VAL A 318 -3.11 -1.17 -7.21
N GLY A 319 -2.01 -0.55 -7.64
CA GLY A 319 -0.87 -1.27 -8.21
C GLY A 319 -1.04 -1.77 -9.63
N LYS A 320 -2.20 -1.59 -10.26
CA LYS A 320 -2.41 -1.91 -11.68
C LYS A 320 -1.78 -0.86 -12.57
N THR A 321 -1.05 -1.30 -13.58
CA THR A 321 -0.40 -0.42 -14.56
C THR A 321 -1.36 -0.13 -15.68
N ILE A 322 -1.72 1.14 -15.86
CA ILE A 322 -2.72 1.55 -16.86
C ILE A 322 -2.02 2.40 -17.92
N PHE A 323 -1.93 1.88 -19.14
CA PHE A 323 -1.33 2.62 -20.24
C PHE A 323 -2.37 3.54 -20.89
N ILE A 324 -2.04 4.81 -21.03
CA ILE A 324 -2.91 5.85 -21.56
C ILE A 324 -2.27 6.41 -22.82
N ASP A 325 -2.96 6.29 -23.95
CA ASP A 325 -2.49 6.74 -25.24
C ASP A 325 -3.35 7.91 -25.74
N PRO A 326 -2.93 9.17 -25.55
CA PRO A 326 -3.55 10.28 -26.26
C PRO A 326 -3.19 10.19 -27.75
N GLY A 327 -4.20 9.95 -28.60
CA GLY A 327 -4.05 9.83 -30.05
C GLY A 327 -3.32 11.02 -30.68
N HIS A 328 -2.67 10.81 -31.83
CA HIS A 328 -1.96 11.84 -32.61
C HIS A 328 -0.76 12.46 -31.87
N GLY A 329 -0.23 13.61 -32.34
CA GLY A 329 0.89 14.34 -31.74
C GLY A 329 1.83 14.95 -32.78
N ASP A 330 2.46 16.06 -32.43
CA ASP A 330 3.44 16.80 -33.24
C ASP A 330 2.93 17.07 -34.67
N GLN A 331 3.56 16.47 -35.69
CA GLN A 331 3.20 16.63 -37.10
C GLN A 331 1.83 16.05 -37.47
N ASP A 332 1.27 15.18 -36.63
CA ASP A 332 -0.08 14.65 -36.78
C ASP A 332 -1.03 15.42 -35.85
N PRO A 333 -1.79 16.41 -36.36
CA PRO A 333 -2.75 17.15 -35.54
C PRO A 333 -4.00 16.33 -35.18
N GLY A 334 -4.21 15.19 -35.85
CA GLY A 334 -5.51 14.55 -35.94
C GLY A 334 -6.52 15.44 -36.65
N ALA A 335 -7.80 15.27 -36.34
CA ALA A 335 -8.85 16.12 -36.89
C ALA A 335 -8.72 17.57 -36.39
N ILE A 336 -9.06 18.53 -37.26
CA ILE A 336 -9.14 19.96 -36.95
C ILE A 336 -10.55 20.43 -37.26
N GLY A 337 -11.19 21.09 -36.28
CA GLY A 337 -12.56 21.57 -36.45
C GLY A 337 -12.96 22.50 -35.33
N ASN A 338 -13.81 23.49 -35.64
CA ASN A 338 -14.37 24.41 -34.64
C ASN A 338 -13.31 25.10 -33.74
N GLY A 339 -12.11 25.35 -34.27
CA GLY A 339 -10.99 25.95 -33.52
C GLY A 339 -10.27 25.01 -32.55
N LEU A 340 -10.48 23.70 -32.65
CA LEU A 340 -9.80 22.67 -31.88
C LEU A 340 -8.90 21.82 -32.79
N LYS A 341 -7.81 21.30 -32.22
CA LYS A 341 -7.02 20.20 -32.77
C LYS A 341 -7.21 18.98 -31.90
N GLU A 342 -7.46 17.83 -32.51
CA GLU A 342 -7.71 16.57 -31.80
C GLU A 342 -6.56 16.20 -30.86
N LYS A 343 -5.30 16.33 -31.31
CA LYS A 343 -4.13 16.00 -30.49
C LYS A 343 -4.07 16.74 -29.15
N ASP A 344 -4.59 17.97 -29.09
CA ASP A 344 -4.59 18.83 -27.90
C ASP A 344 -5.69 18.41 -26.94
N VAL A 345 -6.89 18.12 -27.47
CA VAL A 345 -8.03 17.60 -26.72
C VAL A 345 -7.68 16.25 -26.09
N ASN A 346 -7.11 15.34 -26.87
CA ASN A 346 -6.72 14.00 -26.41
C ASN A 346 -5.68 14.08 -25.30
N LEU A 347 -4.65 14.92 -25.46
CA LEU A 347 -3.60 15.09 -24.46
C LEU A 347 -4.13 15.67 -23.15
N ASP A 348 -5.04 16.64 -23.21
CA ASP A 348 -5.65 17.24 -22.01
C ASP A 348 -6.45 16.19 -21.21
N ILE A 349 -7.35 15.45 -21.87
CA ILE A 349 -8.14 14.40 -21.22
C ILE A 349 -7.20 13.30 -20.64
N ALA A 350 -6.18 12.88 -21.39
CA ALA A 350 -5.22 11.88 -20.94
C ALA A 350 -4.42 12.33 -19.71
N LYS A 351 -4.00 13.60 -19.63
CA LYS A 351 -3.30 14.15 -18.45
C LYS A 351 -4.19 14.17 -17.22
N ARG A 352 -5.47 14.54 -17.38
CA ARG A 352 -6.47 14.48 -16.29
C ARG A 352 -6.68 13.04 -15.83
N LEU A 353 -6.81 12.11 -16.77
CA LEU A 353 -6.97 10.68 -16.46
C LEU A 353 -5.76 10.14 -15.71
N ASN A 354 -4.53 10.48 -16.14
CA ASN A 354 -3.29 10.11 -15.48
C ASN A 354 -3.27 10.57 -14.01
N SER A 355 -3.64 11.83 -13.73
CA SER A 355 -3.71 12.34 -12.35
C SER A 355 -4.73 11.59 -11.48
N LYS A 356 -5.89 11.26 -12.04
CA LYS A 356 -6.97 10.56 -11.34
C LYS A 356 -6.62 9.10 -11.05
N LEU A 357 -6.07 8.38 -12.02
CA LEU A 357 -5.57 7.01 -11.84
C LEU A 357 -4.45 6.95 -10.79
N TYR A 358 -3.51 7.90 -10.85
CA TYR A 358 -2.47 8.00 -9.83
C TYR A 358 -3.06 8.26 -8.44
N SER A 359 -4.06 9.13 -8.33
CA SER A 359 -4.75 9.42 -7.07
C SER A 359 -5.55 8.23 -6.56
N ALA A 360 -6.11 7.41 -7.45
CA ALA A 360 -6.81 6.17 -7.16
C ALA A 360 -5.88 5.02 -6.71
N GLY A 361 -4.56 5.16 -6.87
CA GLY A 361 -3.59 4.16 -6.43
C GLY A 361 -3.06 3.26 -7.56
N ALA A 362 -3.55 3.44 -8.79
CA ALA A 362 -2.99 2.80 -9.97
C ALA A 362 -1.60 3.36 -10.32
N LEU A 363 -0.97 2.76 -11.33
CA LEU A 363 0.32 3.11 -11.89
C LEU A 363 0.14 3.55 -13.35
N PRO A 364 -0.36 4.77 -13.62
CA PRO A 364 -0.59 5.21 -14.98
C PRO A 364 0.74 5.47 -15.71
N VAL A 365 0.77 5.14 -17.00
CA VAL A 365 1.88 5.39 -17.92
C VAL A 365 1.31 5.97 -19.21
N MET A 366 1.83 7.10 -19.68
CA MET A 366 1.33 7.74 -20.90
C MET A 366 2.24 7.42 -22.09
N SER A 367 1.67 7.21 -23.28
CA SER A 367 2.47 7.07 -24.51
C SER A 367 3.28 8.33 -24.81
N ARG A 368 2.65 9.50 -24.62
CA ARG A 368 3.23 10.86 -24.66
C ARG A 368 2.63 11.75 -23.56
N SER A 369 3.42 12.66 -23.00
CA SER A 369 2.99 13.63 -21.98
C SER A 369 3.07 15.10 -22.45
N ASN A 370 3.50 15.29 -23.69
CA ASN A 370 3.64 16.56 -24.41
C ASN A 370 3.22 16.35 -25.87
N ASP A 371 3.43 17.38 -26.70
CA ASP A 371 3.19 17.30 -28.13
C ASP A 371 4.36 16.57 -28.80
N THR A 372 4.25 15.26 -28.94
CA THR A 372 5.28 14.40 -29.54
C THR A 372 4.58 13.29 -30.28
N PHE A 373 5.06 12.99 -31.49
CA PHE A 373 4.53 11.92 -32.30
C PHE A 373 5.19 10.58 -31.98
N TYR A 374 4.36 9.54 -31.88
CA TYR A 374 4.78 8.15 -31.94
C TYR A 374 3.92 7.42 -32.97
N SER A 375 4.54 6.53 -33.74
CA SER A 375 3.80 5.64 -34.65
C SER A 375 2.85 4.73 -33.87
N LEU A 376 1.83 4.18 -34.54
CA LEU A 376 0.88 3.26 -33.91
C LEU A 376 1.58 2.02 -33.34
N GLU A 377 2.60 1.51 -34.02
CA GLU A 377 3.45 0.41 -33.55
C GLU A 377 4.22 0.77 -32.28
N GLU A 378 4.88 1.93 -32.24
CA GLU A 378 5.65 2.37 -31.08
C GLU A 378 4.74 2.58 -29.86
N ARG A 379 3.50 3.06 -30.04
CA ARG A 379 2.51 3.17 -28.94
C ARG A 379 2.18 1.81 -28.34
N VAL A 380 1.93 0.79 -29.17
CA VAL A 380 1.67 -0.59 -28.71
C VAL A 380 2.90 -1.16 -28.00
N LYS A 381 4.09 -0.98 -28.58
CA LYS A 381 5.36 -1.42 -28.00
C LYS A 381 5.61 -0.79 -26.63
N ARG A 382 5.32 0.50 -26.46
CA ARG A 382 5.42 1.20 -25.18
C ARG A 382 4.46 0.65 -24.13
N GLY A 383 3.21 0.35 -24.53
CA GLY A 383 2.24 -0.32 -23.65
C GLY A 383 2.74 -1.68 -23.17
N ALA A 384 3.28 -2.49 -24.08
CA ALA A 384 3.88 -3.78 -23.75
C ALA A 384 5.11 -3.66 -22.85
N ASN A 385 6.02 -2.72 -23.15
CA ASN A 385 7.24 -2.46 -22.36
C ASN A 385 6.91 -1.94 -20.94
N ALA A 386 5.82 -1.19 -20.81
CA ALA A 386 5.30 -0.78 -19.51
C ALA A 386 4.72 -1.95 -18.70
N LYS A 387 4.54 -3.13 -19.31
CA LYS A 387 3.84 -4.28 -18.74
C LYS A 387 2.44 -3.89 -18.25
N ALA A 388 1.74 -3.08 -19.04
CA ALA A 388 0.45 -2.56 -18.62
C ALA A 388 -0.61 -3.65 -18.49
N ASP A 389 -1.44 -3.54 -17.46
CA ASP A 389 -2.59 -4.39 -17.25
C ASP A 389 -3.78 -3.97 -18.15
N LEU A 390 -3.85 -2.69 -18.56
CA LEU A 390 -4.84 -2.13 -19.50
C LEU A 390 -4.19 -1.16 -20.49
N PHE A 391 -4.75 -1.05 -21.69
CA PHE A 391 -4.42 -0.04 -22.69
C PHE A 391 -5.67 0.81 -23.03
N ILE A 392 -5.60 2.12 -22.84
CA ILE A 392 -6.71 3.05 -23.09
C ILE A 392 -6.24 4.14 -24.05
N SER A 393 -6.70 4.11 -25.29
CA SER A 393 -6.48 5.19 -26.26
C SER A 393 -7.62 6.22 -26.22
N ILE A 394 -7.28 7.50 -26.31
CA ILE A 394 -8.23 8.62 -26.24
C ILE A 394 -8.15 9.41 -27.54
N HIS A 395 -9.30 9.55 -28.20
CA HIS A 395 -9.52 10.24 -29.46
C HIS A 395 -10.71 11.19 -29.40
N ALA A 396 -10.76 12.14 -30.34
CA ALA A 396 -11.89 13.03 -30.56
C ALA A 396 -12.32 12.90 -32.02
N ASN A 397 -13.49 12.32 -32.22
CA ASN A 397 -13.95 11.83 -33.51
C ASN A 397 -14.16 12.96 -34.54
N SER A 398 -14.24 12.61 -35.81
CA SER A 398 -14.61 13.53 -36.88
C SER A 398 -15.33 12.81 -38.03
N TYR A 399 -16.32 13.48 -38.63
CA TYR A 399 -16.94 13.03 -39.87
C TYR A 399 -17.58 14.22 -40.60
N THR A 400 -18.91 14.34 -40.56
CA THR A 400 -19.66 15.50 -41.05
C THR A 400 -20.05 16.45 -39.91
N PRO A 401 -20.36 17.73 -40.18
CA PRO A 401 -20.80 18.67 -39.14
C PRO A 401 -22.07 18.24 -38.36
N SER A 402 -22.92 17.39 -38.93
CA SER A 402 -24.11 16.84 -38.27
C SER A 402 -23.82 15.64 -37.36
N SER A 403 -22.66 14.98 -37.53
CA SER A 403 -22.28 13.79 -36.76
C SER A 403 -21.88 14.16 -35.35
N ASN A 404 -22.53 13.57 -34.36
CA ASN A 404 -22.28 13.83 -32.93
C ASN A 404 -22.42 12.55 -32.11
N GLY A 405 -21.85 12.56 -30.90
CA GLY A 405 -21.93 11.50 -29.91
C GLY A 405 -20.60 10.93 -29.47
N THR A 406 -20.64 10.02 -28.50
CA THR A 406 -19.49 9.27 -27.98
C THR A 406 -19.55 7.83 -28.41
N GLU A 407 -18.41 7.23 -28.75
CA GLU A 407 -18.28 5.80 -29.05
C GLU A 407 -17.04 5.21 -28.35
N THR A 408 -17.09 3.93 -28.02
CA THR A 408 -15.92 3.22 -27.47
C THR A 408 -15.71 1.94 -28.26
N TYR A 409 -14.48 1.73 -28.70
CA TYR A 409 -14.08 0.61 -29.55
C TYR A 409 -13.20 -0.36 -28.77
N TYR A 410 -13.39 -1.65 -29.05
CA TYR A 410 -12.49 -2.73 -28.66
C TYR A 410 -12.19 -3.61 -29.89
N ASP A 411 -11.19 -4.47 -29.82
CA ASP A 411 -10.88 -5.43 -30.89
C ASP A 411 -11.06 -6.88 -30.41
N LYS A 412 -11.29 -7.80 -31.36
CA LYS A 412 -11.52 -9.21 -31.06
C LYS A 412 -10.23 -10.05 -31.04
N ASN A 413 -9.13 -9.53 -31.56
CA ASN A 413 -7.88 -10.27 -31.73
C ASN A 413 -7.24 -10.71 -30.41
N TYR A 414 -7.22 -9.84 -29.40
CA TYR A 414 -6.61 -10.12 -28.10
C TYR A 414 -7.51 -9.66 -26.96
N GLN A 415 -7.60 -10.50 -25.91
CA GLN A 415 -8.30 -10.20 -24.67
C GLN A 415 -9.77 -9.73 -24.88
N SER A 416 -10.43 -10.21 -25.95
CA SER A 416 -11.70 -9.64 -26.44
C SER A 416 -12.78 -9.47 -25.37
N ALA A 417 -13.02 -10.49 -24.55
CA ALA A 417 -14.03 -10.42 -23.48
C ALA A 417 -13.70 -9.34 -22.43
N ASN A 418 -12.42 -9.24 -22.06
CA ASN A 418 -11.93 -8.25 -21.09
C ASN A 418 -11.96 -6.82 -21.68
N SER A 419 -11.55 -6.65 -22.94
CA SER A 419 -11.61 -5.38 -23.66
C SER A 419 -13.04 -4.88 -23.83
N LYS A 420 -13.97 -5.78 -24.18
CA LYS A 420 -15.40 -5.48 -24.28
C LYS A 420 -15.98 -5.03 -22.94
N ARG A 421 -15.72 -5.78 -21.86
CA ARG A 421 -16.14 -5.41 -20.50
C ARG A 421 -15.64 -4.02 -20.12
N LEU A 422 -14.37 -3.71 -20.38
CA LEU A 422 -13.81 -2.38 -20.10
C LEU A 422 -14.52 -1.28 -20.91
N ALA A 423 -14.77 -1.52 -22.20
CA ALA A 423 -15.49 -0.58 -23.05
C ALA A 423 -16.92 -0.32 -22.56
N GLU A 424 -17.62 -1.37 -22.11
CA GLU A 424 -18.98 -1.29 -21.55
C GLU A 424 -19.03 -0.50 -20.23
N GLU A 425 -17.97 -0.54 -19.43
CA GLU A 425 -17.85 0.33 -18.25
C GLU A 425 -17.54 1.80 -18.62
N ILE A 426 -16.73 2.03 -19.65
CA ILE A 426 -16.28 3.38 -20.03
C ILE A 426 -17.39 4.16 -20.74
N GLN A 427 -18.04 3.55 -21.74
CA GLN A 427 -18.98 4.19 -22.64
C GLN A 427 -20.06 5.03 -21.94
N PRO A 428 -20.87 4.48 -21.01
CA PRO A 428 -21.94 5.25 -20.36
C PRO A 428 -21.40 6.40 -19.50
N ARG A 429 -20.21 6.25 -18.90
CA ARG A 429 -19.62 7.28 -18.03
C ARG A 429 -19.07 8.46 -18.83
N VAL A 430 -18.48 8.21 -20.00
CA VAL A 430 -18.01 9.29 -20.89
C VAL A 430 -19.20 10.01 -21.54
N VAL A 431 -20.23 9.27 -21.97
CA VAL A 431 -21.50 9.84 -22.45
C VAL A 431 -22.12 10.76 -21.41
N SER A 432 -22.25 10.30 -20.16
CA SER A 432 -22.80 11.09 -19.06
C SER A 432 -21.94 12.31 -18.71
N ALA A 433 -20.62 12.19 -18.83
CA ALA A 433 -19.70 13.28 -18.55
C ALA A 433 -19.85 14.45 -19.54
N PHE A 434 -19.99 14.15 -20.83
CA PHE A 434 -20.12 15.18 -21.87
C PHE A 434 -21.56 15.57 -22.19
N GLY A 435 -22.55 14.74 -21.86
CA GLY A 435 -23.94 14.96 -22.30
C GLY A 435 -24.07 14.80 -23.83
N THR A 436 -23.46 13.75 -24.37
CA THR A 436 -23.41 13.44 -25.81
C THR A 436 -24.42 12.34 -26.15
N ARG A 437 -24.71 12.19 -27.44
CA ARG A 437 -25.44 11.02 -27.93
C ARG A 437 -24.64 9.74 -27.64
N ASN A 438 -25.26 8.74 -27.04
CA ASN A 438 -24.63 7.42 -26.88
C ASN A 438 -24.66 6.67 -28.21
N ARG A 439 -23.48 6.36 -28.77
CA ARG A 439 -23.36 5.60 -30.04
C ARG A 439 -22.92 4.16 -29.82
N GLY A 440 -22.77 3.74 -28.56
CA GLY A 440 -22.52 2.37 -28.14
C GLY A 440 -21.07 1.93 -28.16
N VAL A 441 -20.86 0.69 -27.72
CA VAL A 441 -19.60 -0.04 -27.79
C VAL A 441 -19.55 -0.82 -29.09
N LYS A 442 -18.42 -0.75 -29.81
CA LYS A 442 -18.27 -1.33 -31.16
C LYS A 442 -16.92 -2.02 -31.31
N THR A 443 -16.75 -2.72 -32.43
CA THR A 443 -15.44 -3.20 -32.88
C THR A 443 -14.97 -2.49 -34.13
N ALA A 444 -13.68 -2.18 -34.20
CA ALA A 444 -13.04 -1.62 -35.38
C ALA A 444 -11.56 -2.04 -35.39
N GLY A 445 -10.98 -2.18 -36.58
CA GLY A 445 -9.61 -2.64 -36.77
C GLY A 445 -8.54 -1.59 -36.46
N PHE A 446 -8.76 -0.69 -35.48
CA PHE A 446 -7.79 0.34 -35.10
C PHE A 446 -6.51 -0.32 -34.59
N TYR A 447 -5.39 0.06 -35.20
CA TYR A 447 -4.11 -0.63 -35.01
C TYR A 447 -3.73 -0.83 -33.54
N VAL A 448 -3.87 0.22 -32.72
CA VAL A 448 -3.40 0.23 -31.32
C VAL A 448 -4.17 -0.73 -30.42
N ILE A 449 -5.45 -0.96 -30.67
CA ILE A 449 -6.26 -1.94 -29.91
C ILE A 449 -6.17 -3.33 -30.53
N LYS A 450 -6.08 -3.43 -31.87
CA LYS A 450 -5.94 -4.68 -32.61
C LYS A 450 -4.65 -5.44 -32.30
N ASN A 451 -3.55 -4.71 -32.07
CA ASN A 451 -2.22 -5.30 -31.83
C ASN A 451 -1.79 -5.26 -30.35
N SER A 452 -2.59 -4.69 -29.47
CA SER A 452 -2.33 -4.71 -28.03
C SER A 452 -2.71 -6.07 -27.44
N LYS A 453 -1.75 -6.75 -26.80
CA LYS A 453 -1.96 -8.08 -26.20
C LYS A 453 -2.61 -8.04 -24.81
N MET A 454 -2.73 -6.86 -24.21
CA MET A 454 -3.52 -6.64 -22.98
C MET A 454 -4.93 -6.16 -23.33
N PRO A 455 -5.90 -6.20 -22.38
CA PRO A 455 -7.22 -5.62 -22.62
C PRO A 455 -7.09 -4.15 -23.03
N SER A 456 -7.74 -3.80 -24.13
CA SER A 456 -7.48 -2.57 -24.87
C SER A 456 -8.76 -1.91 -25.39
N VAL A 457 -8.84 -0.59 -25.28
CA VAL A 457 -9.97 0.20 -25.77
C VAL A 457 -9.50 1.49 -26.44
N LEU A 458 -10.28 1.98 -27.40
CA LEU A 458 -10.13 3.29 -28.01
C LEU A 458 -11.42 4.07 -27.81
N ILE A 459 -11.34 5.24 -27.20
CA ILE A 459 -12.49 6.07 -26.87
C ILE A 459 -12.57 7.22 -27.87
N GLU A 460 -13.66 7.29 -28.62
CA GLU A 460 -14.04 8.44 -29.41
C GLU A 460 -14.93 9.35 -28.57
N THR A 461 -14.29 10.34 -27.92
CA THR A 461 -14.91 11.11 -26.82
C THR A 461 -16.12 11.93 -27.26
N ALA A 462 -15.98 12.74 -28.31
CA ALA A 462 -17.06 13.47 -28.99
C ALA A 462 -16.58 13.91 -30.39
N PHE A 463 -17.47 14.43 -31.24
CA PHE A 463 -17.10 14.85 -32.60
C PHE A 463 -16.57 16.28 -32.65
N ILE A 464 -15.30 16.47 -33.03
CA ILE A 464 -14.66 17.80 -33.14
C ILE A 464 -15.25 18.66 -34.28
N THR A 465 -15.84 18.03 -35.29
CA THR A 465 -16.45 18.67 -36.45
C THR A 465 -17.87 19.18 -36.18
N ASN A 466 -18.55 18.65 -35.17
CA ASN A 466 -19.87 19.13 -34.75
C ASN A 466 -19.74 20.25 -33.71
N SER A 467 -20.43 21.37 -33.94
CA SER A 467 -20.29 22.56 -33.10
C SER A 467 -20.74 22.34 -31.64
N SER A 468 -21.80 21.55 -31.40
CA SER A 468 -22.28 21.22 -30.06
C SER A 468 -21.26 20.36 -29.31
N ASP A 469 -20.76 19.30 -29.95
CA ASP A 469 -19.73 18.42 -29.35
C ASP A 469 -18.39 19.14 -29.16
N ALA A 470 -17.95 19.97 -30.12
CA ALA A 470 -16.77 20.80 -29.98
C ALA A 470 -16.87 21.78 -28.80
N SER A 471 -18.05 22.37 -28.53
CA SER A 471 -18.25 23.23 -27.35
C SER A 471 -18.03 22.46 -26.04
N LYS A 472 -18.42 21.19 -25.99
CA LYS A 472 -18.19 20.31 -24.84
C LYS A 472 -16.71 19.94 -24.70
N LEU A 473 -16.02 19.67 -25.80
CA LEU A 473 -14.57 19.38 -25.82
C LEU A 473 -13.71 20.61 -25.43
N LYS A 474 -14.20 21.83 -25.64
CA LYS A 474 -13.56 23.06 -25.12
C LYS A 474 -13.67 23.17 -23.60
N SER A 475 -14.71 22.60 -22.99
CA SER A 475 -14.95 22.71 -21.54
C SER A 475 -13.94 21.91 -20.71
N ALA A 476 -13.13 22.62 -19.93
CA ALA A 476 -12.22 21.99 -18.96
C ALA A 476 -12.96 21.12 -17.93
N THR A 477 -14.15 21.55 -17.50
CA THR A 477 -14.99 20.83 -16.55
C THR A 477 -15.50 19.51 -17.13
N LEU A 478 -15.97 19.49 -18.38
CA LEU A 478 -16.47 18.25 -18.98
C LEU A 478 -15.34 17.27 -19.31
N LYS A 479 -14.18 17.77 -19.77
CA LYS A 479 -12.98 16.95 -19.93
C LYS A 479 -12.52 16.32 -18.61
N ASP A 480 -12.58 17.06 -17.50
CA ASP A 480 -12.28 16.51 -16.18
C ASP A 480 -13.30 15.45 -15.74
N ARG A 481 -14.59 15.67 -15.98
CA ARG A 481 -15.64 14.68 -15.71
C ARG A 481 -15.45 13.43 -16.55
N ALA A 482 -15.06 13.55 -17.82
CA ALA A 482 -14.81 12.40 -18.70
C ALA A 482 -13.62 11.58 -18.19
N ALA A 483 -12.50 12.24 -17.87
CA ALA A 483 -11.35 11.58 -17.24
C ALA A 483 -11.71 10.90 -15.91
N LYS A 484 -12.60 11.50 -15.09
CA LYS A 484 -13.12 10.86 -13.88
C LYS A 484 -13.95 9.62 -14.21
N GLY A 485 -14.85 9.72 -15.19
CA GLY A 485 -15.66 8.60 -15.68
C GLY A 485 -14.82 7.41 -16.12
N ILE A 486 -13.73 7.65 -16.85
CA ILE A 486 -12.79 6.60 -17.28
C ILE A 486 -12.05 5.99 -16.07
N ASN A 487 -11.57 6.80 -15.12
CA ASN A 487 -10.96 6.29 -13.89
C ASN A 487 -11.91 5.41 -13.06
N ASP A 488 -13.18 5.82 -12.95
CA ASP A 488 -14.18 5.08 -12.21
C ASP A 488 -14.52 3.76 -12.93
N ALA A 489 -14.58 3.76 -14.26
CA ALA A 489 -14.71 2.55 -15.08
C ALA A 489 -13.55 1.58 -14.84
N VAL A 490 -12.31 2.06 -14.81
CA VAL A 490 -11.13 1.23 -14.48
C VAL A 490 -11.24 0.63 -13.09
N SER A 491 -11.69 1.40 -12.10
CA SER A 491 -11.87 0.90 -10.73
C SER A 491 -12.93 -0.21 -10.68
N VAL A 492 -14.04 -0.07 -11.43
CA VAL A 492 -15.09 -1.10 -11.53
C VAL A 492 -14.64 -2.32 -12.34
N TYR A 493 -13.83 -2.13 -13.38
CA TYR A 493 -13.26 -3.23 -14.16
C TYR A 493 -12.39 -4.18 -13.32
N TYR A 494 -11.75 -3.67 -12.26
CA TYR A 494 -10.96 -4.50 -11.34
C TYR A 494 -11.73 -4.98 -10.10
N ARG A 495 -13.00 -4.58 -9.95
CA ARG A 495 -13.88 -5.22 -8.97
C ARG A 495 -14.07 -6.68 -9.34
#